data_AF-A0A964WXW5-F1
#
_entry.id   AF-A0A964WXW5-F1
#
_cell.length_a   1.000
_cell.length_b   1.000
_cell.length_c   1.000
_cell.angle_alpha   90.00
_cell.angle_beta   90.00
_cell.angle_gamma   90.00
#
_symmetry.space_group_name_H-M   'P 1'
#
loop_
_entity.id
_entity.type
_entity.pdbx_description
1 polymer ?
#
loop_
_entity_poly.entity_id
_entity_poly.type
_entity_poly.pdbx_seq_one_letter_code
_entity_poly.pdbx_strand_id
1 'polypeptide(L)'
;MLSFGKKKERSINLEQHELLENAQKRIKQKKRVFSHLVIFLIGSVFLILINKIFKYGESYDWFLWAILIWAFLLVVHAFNVFVTQKFMGQEWERQQRERLVAKQKERISEIQKEIETDFPLSKVNKKKEP
;
A
#
# COMPACT_ATOMS: atom_id res chain seq x y z
N MET A 1 27.16 30.84 -7.74
CA MET A 1 26.51 30.45 -6.47
C MET A 1 24.99 30.32 -6.62
N LEU A 2 24.48 29.54 -7.61
CA LEU A 2 23.04 29.46 -7.94
C LEU A 2 22.48 28.03 -8.05
N SER A 3 23.24 27.00 -7.69
CA SER A 3 22.83 25.59 -7.89
C SER A 3 21.97 25.03 -6.74
N PHE A 4 22.11 25.56 -5.52
CA PHE A 4 21.42 25.04 -4.33
C PHE A 4 19.90 25.28 -4.35
N GLY A 5 19.42 26.39 -4.93
CA GLY A 5 17.99 26.68 -5.04
C GLY A 5 17.24 25.68 -5.93
N LYS A 6 17.79 25.37 -7.13
CA LYS A 6 17.18 24.42 -8.07
C LYS A 6 17.08 23.00 -7.52
N LYS A 7 18.06 22.55 -6.72
CA LYS A 7 18.00 21.23 -6.06
C LYS A 7 16.87 21.16 -5.02
N LYS A 8 16.73 22.21 -4.20
CA LYS A 8 15.70 22.28 -3.16
C LYS A 8 14.28 22.39 -3.75
N GLU A 9 14.13 23.15 -4.82
CA GLU A 9 12.87 23.25 -5.56
C GLU A 9 12.47 21.90 -6.21
N ARG A 10 13.43 21.20 -6.83
CA ARG A 10 13.20 19.88 -7.43
C ARG A 10 12.85 18.80 -6.40
N SER A 11 13.44 18.83 -5.21
CA SER A 11 13.09 17.88 -4.13
C SER A 11 11.70 18.13 -3.55
N ILE A 12 11.31 19.40 -3.36
CA ILE A 12 9.96 19.76 -2.90
C ILE A 12 8.92 19.34 -3.94
N ASN A 13 9.19 19.53 -5.23
CA ASN A 13 8.28 19.14 -6.29
C ASN A 13 8.09 17.61 -6.36
N LEU A 14 9.16 16.83 -6.16
CA LEU A 14 9.08 15.36 -6.09
C LEU A 14 8.23 14.87 -4.92
N GLU A 15 8.45 15.44 -3.73
CA GLU A 15 7.72 15.08 -2.51
C GLU A 15 6.24 15.42 -2.64
N GLN A 16 5.91 16.59 -3.20
CA GLN A 16 4.52 16.98 -3.51
C GLN A 16 3.88 16.04 -4.54
N HIS A 17 4.62 15.62 -5.56
CA HIS A 17 4.14 14.68 -6.56
C HIS A 17 3.81 13.32 -5.94
N GLU A 18 4.68 12.78 -5.08
CA GLU A 18 4.42 11.52 -4.37
C GLU A 18 3.20 11.61 -3.44
N LEU A 19 3.03 12.73 -2.72
CA LEU A 19 1.86 12.96 -1.87
C LEU A 19 0.56 12.98 -2.69
N LEU A 20 0.57 13.63 -3.86
CA LEU A 20 -0.56 13.67 -4.78
C LEU A 20 -0.88 12.29 -5.36
N GLU A 21 0.12 11.53 -5.82
CA GLU A 21 -0.08 10.17 -6.33
C GLU A 21 -0.67 9.23 -5.27
N ASN A 22 -0.19 9.34 -4.03
CA ASN A 22 -0.71 8.55 -2.91
C ASN A 22 -2.17 8.92 -2.59
N ALA A 23 -2.50 10.21 -2.59
CA ALA A 23 -3.87 10.67 -2.40
C ALA A 23 -4.79 10.17 -3.53
N GLN A 24 -4.34 10.24 -4.79
CA GLN A 24 -5.08 9.73 -5.94
C GLN A 24 -5.29 8.21 -5.88
N LYS A 25 -4.27 7.44 -5.50
CA LYS A 25 -4.40 5.98 -5.29
C LYS A 25 -5.48 5.66 -4.26
N ARG A 26 -5.50 6.34 -3.12
CA ARG A 26 -6.52 6.16 -2.07
C ARG A 26 -7.93 6.44 -2.59
N ILE A 27 -8.09 7.49 -3.40
CA ILE A 27 -9.39 7.84 -4.00
C ILE A 27 -9.83 6.78 -5.03
N LYS A 28 -8.91 6.31 -5.88
CA LYS A 28 -9.19 5.29 -6.90
C LYS A 28 -9.59 3.96 -6.27
N GLN A 29 -8.95 3.58 -5.16
CA GLN A 29 -9.30 2.38 -4.39
C GLN A 29 -10.72 2.47 -3.82
N LYS A 30 -11.10 3.59 -3.20
CA LYS A 30 -12.47 3.82 -2.71
C LYS A 30 -13.51 3.76 -3.82
N LYS A 31 -13.22 4.39 -4.96
CA LYS A 31 -14.09 4.34 -6.15
C LYS A 31 -14.30 2.93 -6.68
N ARG A 32 -13.24 2.09 -6.70
CA ARG A 32 -13.35 0.71 -7.21
C ARG A 32 -14.33 -0.13 -6.40
N VAL A 33 -14.32 -0.03 -5.06
CA VAL A 33 -15.26 -0.77 -4.21
C VAL A 33 -16.69 -0.30 -4.45
N PHE A 34 -16.89 1.01 -4.55
CA PHE A 34 -18.21 1.58 -4.84
C PHE A 34 -18.74 1.11 -6.21
N SER A 35 -17.90 1.10 -7.25
CA SER A 35 -18.30 0.59 -8.57
C SER A 35 -18.73 -0.88 -8.52
N HIS A 36 -18.03 -1.74 -7.78
CA HIS A 36 -18.40 -3.15 -7.64
C HIS A 36 -19.73 -3.31 -6.88
N LEU A 37 -19.96 -2.49 -5.85
CA LEU A 37 -21.23 -2.47 -5.12
C LEU A 37 -22.40 -2.04 -6.01
N VAL A 38 -22.21 -1.03 -6.86
CA VAL A 38 -23.24 -0.59 -7.83
C VAL A 38 -23.55 -1.70 -8.83
N ILE A 39 -22.53 -2.37 -9.39
CA ILE A 39 -22.72 -3.51 -10.31
C ILE A 39 -23.48 -4.65 -9.62
N PHE A 40 -23.14 -4.95 -8.37
CA PHE A 40 -23.83 -5.97 -7.59
C PHE A 40 -25.31 -5.63 -7.35
N LEU A 41 -25.64 -4.37 -7.03
CA LEU A 41 -27.03 -3.94 -6.87
C LEU A 41 -27.82 -4.10 -8.17
N ILE A 42 -27.25 -3.65 -9.29
CA ILE A 42 -27.89 -3.77 -10.61
C ILE A 42 -28.09 -5.25 -10.97
N GLY A 43 -27.06 -6.08 -10.78
CA GLY A 43 -27.13 -7.51 -11.06
C GLY A 43 -28.11 -8.27 -10.15
N SER A 44 -28.21 -7.90 -8.87
CA SER A 44 -29.19 -8.47 -7.95
C SER A 44 -30.62 -8.16 -8.37
N VAL A 45 -30.88 -6.90 -8.78
CA VAL A 45 -32.18 -6.52 -9.34
C VAL A 45 -32.47 -7.30 -10.62
N PHE A 46 -31.48 -7.47 -11.50
CA PHE A 46 -31.63 -8.24 -12.74
C PHE A 46 -31.96 -9.72 -12.48
N LEU A 47 -31.32 -10.36 -11.50
CA LEU A 47 -31.61 -11.74 -11.10
C LEU A 47 -33.04 -11.91 -10.57
N ILE A 48 -33.51 -10.96 -9.75
CA ILE A 48 -34.89 -10.95 -9.24
C ILE A 48 -35.88 -10.80 -10.40
N LEU A 49 -35.59 -9.90 -11.36
CA LEU A 49 -36.44 -9.69 -12.53
C LEU A 49 -36.51 -10.94 -13.42
N ILE A 50 -35.38 -11.63 -13.66
CA ILE A 50 -35.38 -12.89 -14.42
C ILE A 50 -36.28 -13.92 -13.74
N ASN A 51 -36.13 -14.13 -12.43
CA ASN A 51 -36.93 -15.13 -11.72
C ASN A 51 -38.44 -14.78 -11.77
N LYS A 52 -38.81 -13.52 -11.44
CA LYS A 52 -40.22 -13.09 -11.40
C LYS A 52 -40.90 -12.97 -12.76
N ILE A 53 -40.18 -12.55 -13.80
CA ILE A 53 -40.77 -12.27 -15.13
C ILE A 53 -40.70 -13.50 -16.02
N PHE A 54 -39.59 -14.23 -16.00
CA PHE A 54 -39.39 -15.39 -16.89
C PHE A 54 -39.82 -16.72 -16.25
N LYS A 55 -40.26 -16.73 -14.98
CA LYS A 55 -40.69 -17.94 -14.24
C LYS A 55 -39.67 -19.09 -14.28
N TYR A 56 -38.40 -18.75 -14.44
CA TYR A 56 -37.33 -19.73 -14.58
C TYR A 56 -37.02 -20.33 -13.21
N GLY A 57 -37.45 -21.58 -12.98
CA GLY A 57 -37.28 -22.28 -11.71
C GLY A 57 -38.35 -21.95 -10.66
N GLU A 58 -39.63 -21.87 -11.04
CA GLU A 58 -40.77 -21.62 -10.12
C GLU A 58 -40.83 -22.54 -8.89
N SER A 59 -40.24 -23.73 -8.96
CA SER A 59 -40.22 -24.70 -7.85
C SER A 59 -39.07 -24.50 -6.86
N TYR A 60 -38.06 -23.68 -7.19
CA TYR A 60 -36.85 -23.52 -6.39
C TYR A 60 -36.22 -22.14 -6.55
N ASP A 61 -36.05 -21.43 -5.43
CA ASP A 61 -35.49 -20.07 -5.35
C ASP A 61 -33.95 -20.04 -5.56
N TRP A 62 -33.47 -20.54 -6.70
CA TRP A 62 -32.04 -20.59 -7.04
C TRP A 62 -31.38 -19.20 -7.05
N PHE A 63 -32.16 -18.15 -7.32
CA PHE A 63 -31.68 -16.77 -7.31
C PHE A 63 -31.22 -16.33 -5.91
N LEU A 64 -31.81 -16.87 -4.84
CA LEU A 64 -31.36 -16.59 -3.46
C LEU A 64 -29.95 -17.09 -3.24
N TRP A 65 -29.64 -18.30 -3.71
CA TRP A 65 -28.29 -18.87 -3.64
C TRP A 65 -27.30 -18.11 -4.50
N ALA A 66 -27.70 -17.69 -5.70
CA ALA A 66 -26.86 -16.86 -6.56
C ALA A 66 -26.54 -15.52 -5.89
N ILE A 67 -27.54 -14.83 -5.32
CA ILE A 67 -27.36 -13.57 -4.58
C ILE A 67 -26.52 -13.80 -3.32
N LEU A 68 -26.72 -14.89 -2.58
CA LEU A 68 -25.94 -15.21 -1.37
C LEU A 68 -24.46 -15.40 -1.66
N ILE A 69 -24.13 -16.22 -2.66
CA ILE A 69 -22.73 -16.46 -3.06
C ILE A 69 -22.11 -15.16 -3.56
N TRP A 70 -22.84 -14.38 -4.34
CA TRP A 70 -22.32 -13.15 -4.91
C TRP A 70 -22.16 -12.05 -3.86
N ALA A 71 -23.09 -11.96 -2.90
CA ALA A 71 -22.98 -11.09 -1.72
C ALA A 71 -21.78 -11.49 -0.85
N PHE A 72 -21.54 -12.78 -0.64
CA PHE A 72 -20.37 -13.27 0.09
C PHE A 72 -19.06 -12.83 -0.57
N LEU A 73 -18.94 -13.00 -1.89
CA LEU A 73 -17.78 -12.52 -2.65
C LEU A 73 -17.59 -11.00 -2.52
N LEU A 74 -18.69 -10.24 -2.53
CA LEU A 74 -18.65 -8.79 -2.34
C LEU A 74 -18.17 -8.39 -0.95
N VAL A 75 -18.63 -9.08 0.10
CA VAL A 75 -18.18 -8.85 1.48
C VAL A 75 -16.68 -9.14 1.61
N VAL A 76 -16.19 -10.25 1.06
CA VAL A 76 -14.76 -10.58 1.06
C VAL A 76 -13.94 -9.51 0.32
N HIS A 77 -14.42 -9.06 -0.85
CA HIS A 77 -13.75 -8.02 -1.61
C HIS A 77 -13.71 -6.69 -0.84
N ALA A 78 -14.84 -6.29 -0.25
CA ALA A 78 -14.94 -5.09 0.56
C ALA A 78 -14.01 -5.16 1.78
N PHE A 79 -13.98 -6.30 2.49
CA PHE A 79 -13.09 -6.51 3.63
C PHE A 79 -11.62 -6.41 3.23
N ASN A 80 -11.22 -7.00 2.09
CA ASN A 80 -9.84 -6.91 1.61
C ASN A 80 -9.42 -5.46 1.31
N VAL A 81 -10.30 -4.68 0.67
CA VAL A 81 -9.98 -3.28 0.34
C VAL A 81 -10.11 -2.34 1.55
N PHE A 82 -10.99 -2.59 2.51
CA PHE A 82 -11.16 -1.72 3.68
C PHE A 82 -10.24 -2.08 4.85
N VAL A 83 -9.97 -3.37 5.07
CA VAL A 83 -9.18 -3.85 6.22
C VAL A 83 -7.75 -4.15 5.80
N THR A 84 -7.51 -5.02 4.82
CA THR A 84 -6.14 -5.40 4.41
C THR A 84 -5.36 -4.20 3.89
N GLN A 85 -5.95 -3.35 3.04
CA GLN A 85 -5.26 -2.15 2.54
C GLN A 85 -5.11 -1.05 3.60
N LYS A 86 -5.95 -1.01 4.64
CA LYS A 86 -5.80 -0.04 5.73
C LYS A 86 -4.76 -0.49 6.76
N PHE A 87 -4.72 -1.79 7.06
CA PHE A 87 -3.82 -2.37 8.07
C PHE A 87 -2.45 -2.73 7.51
N MET A 88 -2.39 -3.28 6.29
CA MET A 88 -1.18 -3.74 5.60
C MET A 88 -0.96 -2.96 4.30
N GLY A 89 -1.36 -1.69 4.30
CA GLY A 89 -1.15 -0.79 3.16
C GLY A 89 0.24 -0.18 3.13
N GLN A 90 0.42 0.73 2.18
CA GLN A 90 1.68 1.44 1.92
C GLN A 90 2.30 2.12 3.15
N GLU A 91 1.46 2.55 4.11
CA GLU A 91 1.91 3.15 5.37
C GLU A 91 2.55 2.13 6.31
N TRP A 92 1.98 0.93 6.42
CA TRP A 92 2.58 -0.17 7.17
C TRP A 92 3.90 -0.60 6.54
N GLU A 93 3.95 -0.71 5.21
CA GLU A 93 5.21 -1.01 4.49
C GLU A 93 6.28 0.06 4.72
N ARG A 94 5.89 1.35 4.72
CA ARG A 94 6.81 2.47 5.00
C ARG A 94 7.39 2.35 6.40
N GLN A 95 6.55 2.09 7.40
CA GLN A 95 7.01 1.88 8.78
C GLN A 95 7.94 0.67 8.90
N GLN A 96 7.67 -0.44 8.20
CA GLN A 96 8.59 -1.59 8.19
C GLN A 96 9.93 -1.25 7.53
N ARG A 97 9.92 -0.53 6.40
CA ARG A 97 11.15 -0.05 5.75
C ARG A 97 11.97 0.84 6.67
N GLU A 98 11.35 1.83 7.30
CA GLU A 98 12.03 2.75 8.22
C GLU A 98 12.67 2.01 9.40
N ARG A 99 11.96 1.03 9.97
CA ARG A 99 12.53 0.16 11.03
C ARG A 99 13.74 -0.62 10.55
N LEU A 100 13.70 -1.18 9.35
CA LEU A 100 14.84 -1.92 8.77
C LEU A 100 16.03 -1.01 8.50
N VAL A 101 15.81 0.17 7.91
CA VAL A 101 16.86 1.15 7.66
C VAL A 101 17.49 1.65 8.96
N ALA A 102 16.70 1.87 10.01
CA ALA A 102 17.20 2.26 11.33
C ALA A 102 18.16 1.21 11.90
N LYS A 103 17.79 -0.08 11.85
CA LYS A 103 18.66 -1.19 12.29
C LYS A 103 19.95 -1.28 11.47
N GLN A 104 19.88 -1.06 10.16
CA GLN A 104 21.07 -1.06 9.31
C GLN A 104 22.02 0.10 9.67
N LYS A 105 21.48 1.29 9.93
CA LYS A 105 22.29 2.45 10.35
C LYS A 105 22.96 2.22 11.70
N GLU A 106 22.26 1.62 12.66
CA GLU A 106 22.81 1.24 13.96
C GLU A 106 24.00 0.28 13.79
N ARG A 107 23.83 -0.78 12.99
CA ARG A 107 24.90 -1.74 12.71
C ARG A 107 26.11 -1.13 12.01
N ILE A 108 25.89 -0.22 11.06
CA ILE A 108 26.98 0.53 10.41
C ILE A 108 27.73 1.38 11.44
N SER A 109 27.02 2.01 12.39
CA SER A 109 27.66 2.82 13.44
C SER A 109 28.48 1.99 14.43
N GLU A 110 28.06 0.77 14.73
CA GLU A 110 28.81 -0.19 15.55
C GLU A 110 30.10 -0.61 14.84
N ILE A 111 29.99 -1.03 13.57
CA ILE A 111 31.15 -1.40 12.75
C ILE A 111 32.15 -0.22 12.64
N GLN A 112 31.65 1.00 12.47
CA GLN A 112 32.50 2.19 12.41
C GLN A 112 33.27 2.42 13.72
N LYS A 113 32.63 2.19 14.87
CA LYS A 113 33.27 2.27 16.20
C LYS A 113 34.30 1.17 16.42
N GLU A 114 34.01 -0.06 15.98
CA GLU A 114 34.97 -1.18 16.05
C GLU A 114 36.22 -0.88 15.22
N ILE A 115 36.06 -0.39 13.99
CA ILE A 115 37.18 0.00 13.12
C ILE A 115 38.03 1.11 13.76
N GLU A 116 37.41 2.12 14.35
CA GLU A 116 38.12 3.22 15.02
C GLU A 116 38.88 2.74 16.27
N THR A 117 38.34 1.74 16.97
CA THR A 117 38.96 1.13 18.16
C THR A 117 40.14 0.22 17.78
N ASP A 118 39.99 -0.61 16.75
CA ASP A 118 41.01 -1.56 16.29
C ASP A 118 42.14 -0.88 15.50
N PHE A 119 41.80 0.16 14.74
CA PHE A 119 42.72 0.95 13.91
C PHE A 119 42.62 2.45 14.25
N PRO A 120 43.06 2.89 15.44
CA PRO A 120 43.08 4.30 15.77
C PRO A 120 43.97 5.04 14.76
N LEU A 121 43.51 6.17 14.25
CA LEU A 121 44.20 7.00 13.26
C LEU A 121 45.66 7.36 13.68
N SER A 122 46.00 7.23 14.96
CA SER A 122 47.36 7.33 15.50
C SER A 122 48.33 6.25 14.99
N LYS A 123 47.88 5.02 14.71
CA LYS A 123 48.73 3.92 14.21
C LYS A 123 49.04 4.03 12.72
N VAL A 124 48.17 4.68 11.94
CA VAL A 124 48.36 4.87 10.49
C VAL A 124 49.45 5.91 10.19
N ASN A 125 49.52 6.99 10.96
CA ASN A 125 50.57 8.00 10.79
C ASN A 125 51.96 7.50 11.23
N LYS A 126 52.07 6.63 12.25
CA LYS A 126 53.38 6.11 12.71
C LYS A 126 54.10 5.18 11.73
N LYS A 127 53.41 4.61 10.72
CA LYS A 127 54.04 3.72 9.72
C LYS A 127 54.53 4.44 8.46
N LYS A 128 54.28 5.76 8.33
CA LYS A 128 54.55 6.54 7.12
C LYS A 128 55.75 7.50 7.22
N GLU A 129 56.43 7.55 8.35
CA GLU A 129 57.71 8.27 8.46
C GLU A 129 58.87 7.29 8.26
N PRO A 130 59.61 7.38 7.14
CA PRO A 130 60.94 6.76 7.01
C PRO A 130 62.00 7.54 7.80
#